data_AF-A0A5N3XAM4-F1
#
_entry.id   AF-A0A5N3XAM4-F1
#
_cell.length_a   1.000
_cell.length_b   1.000
_cell.length_c   1.000
_cell.angle_alpha   90.00
_cell.angle_beta   90.00
_cell.angle_gamma   90.00
#
_symmetry.space_group_name_H-M   'P 1'
#
loop_
_entity.id
_entity.type
_entity.pdbx_description
1 polymer ?
#
loop_
_entity_poly.entity_id
_entity_poly.type
_entity_poly.pdbx_seq_one_letter_code
_entity_poly.pdbx_strand_id
1 'polypeptide(L)'
;MAEGPFFRAQTPLHPDHLWIWEKAVYVDENRRTWLPITIEIESSLQVLLRQEDVPLGDPVCPSQLGPYLLPVMWQLYPGRRYRASDSSFWRIVYHIEIGGTEDMLLEQLPDPEDE
;
A
#
# COMPACT_ATOMS: atom_id res chain seq x y z
N MET A 1 -12.40 -13.89 35.31
CA MET A 1 -11.11 -13.67 34.63
C MET A 1 -11.47 -13.22 33.23
N ALA A 2 -11.37 -11.92 32.96
CA ALA A 2 -11.69 -11.37 31.64
C ALA A 2 -10.41 -11.47 30.81
N GLU A 3 -10.36 -12.44 29.90
CA GLU A 3 -9.38 -12.40 28.82
C GLU A 3 -9.79 -11.22 27.94
N GLY A 4 -9.11 -10.08 28.11
CA GLY A 4 -9.23 -9.01 27.13
C GLY A 4 -8.85 -9.58 25.76
N PRO A 5 -9.49 -9.15 24.66
CA PRO A 5 -9.07 -9.59 23.34
C PRO A 5 -7.65 -9.05 23.13
N PHE A 6 -6.65 -9.90 23.37
CA PHE A 6 -5.29 -9.67 22.93
C PHE A 6 -5.36 -9.74 21.41
N PHE A 7 -5.61 -8.59 20.78
CA PHE A 7 -5.40 -8.41 19.36
C PHE A 7 -3.91 -8.62 19.11
N ARG A 8 -3.53 -9.88 18.91
CA ARG A 8 -2.16 -10.26 18.60
C ARG A 8 -1.86 -9.66 17.24
N ALA A 9 -1.03 -8.62 17.22
CA ALA A 9 -0.56 -8.05 15.96
C ALA A 9 0.20 -9.15 15.20
N GLN A 10 -0.37 -9.63 14.10
CA GLN A 10 0.33 -10.54 13.20
C GLN A 10 1.17 -9.72 12.24
N THR A 11 2.25 -10.31 11.74
CA THR A 11 3.06 -9.72 10.67
C THR A 11 2.81 -10.54 9.40
N PRO A 12 1.78 -10.19 8.62
CA PRO A 12 1.48 -10.90 7.39
C PRO A 12 2.59 -10.70 6.35
N LEU A 13 2.62 -11.62 5.38
CA LEU A 13 3.57 -11.55 4.28
C LEU A 13 3.28 -10.29 3.46
N HIS A 14 4.31 -9.52 3.14
CA HIS A 14 4.18 -8.36 2.27
C HIS A 14 3.69 -8.81 0.89
N PRO A 15 2.71 -8.12 0.27
CA PRO A 15 2.33 -8.43 -1.11
C PRO A 15 3.52 -8.21 -2.04
N ASP A 16 3.73 -9.11 -3.00
CA ASP A 16 4.80 -9.00 -3.99
C ASP A 16 4.46 -7.92 -5.03
N HIS A 17 3.18 -7.76 -5.37
CA HIS A 17 2.72 -6.73 -6.30
C HIS A 17 1.40 -6.13 -5.84
N LEU A 18 1.26 -4.82 -6.03
CA LEU A 18 0.01 -4.10 -5.86
C LEU A 18 -0.30 -3.35 -7.15
N TRP A 19 -1.47 -3.60 -7.73
CA TRP A 19 -1.93 -2.92 -8.94
C TRP A 19 -3.13 -2.06 -8.63
N ILE A 20 -3.16 -0.85 -9.18
CA ILE A 20 -4.36 -0.02 -9.12
C ILE A 20 -5.47 -0.70 -9.94
N TRP A 21 -6.62 -0.88 -9.30
CA TRP A 21 -7.81 -1.45 -9.92
C TRP A 21 -8.82 -0.36 -10.24
N GLU A 22 -9.09 0.51 -9.27
CA GLU A 22 -9.95 1.69 -9.41
C GLU A 22 -9.22 2.89 -8.80
N LYS A 23 -9.75 4.11 -9.03
CA LYS A 23 -9.27 5.30 -8.35
C LYS A 23 -9.31 5.08 -6.83
N ALA A 24 -8.14 5.00 -6.21
CA ALA A 24 -7.97 4.68 -4.79
C ALA A 24 -8.39 3.25 -4.38
N VAL A 25 -8.22 2.26 -5.26
CA VAL A 25 -8.31 0.84 -4.90
C VAL A 25 -7.14 0.09 -5.51
N TYR A 26 -6.35 -0.57 -4.68
CA TYR A 26 -5.27 -1.45 -5.09
C TYR A 26 -5.66 -2.90 -4.88
N VAL A 27 -5.10 -3.79 -5.70
CA VAL A 27 -5.31 -5.23 -5.63
C VAL A 27 -3.95 -5.91 -5.60
N ASP A 28 -3.79 -6.90 -4.73
CA ASP A 28 -2.58 -7.73 -4.68
C ASP A 28 -2.70 -9.01 -5.54
N GLU A 29 -1.65 -9.81 -5.57
CA GLU A 29 -1.61 -11.10 -6.28
C GLU A 29 -2.64 -12.12 -5.79
N ASN A 30 -3.09 -11.99 -4.54
CA ASN A 30 -4.08 -12.84 -3.91
C ASN A 30 -5.51 -12.32 -4.12
N ARG A 31 -5.68 -11.28 -4.96
CA ARG A 31 -6.94 -10.57 -5.18
C ARG A 31 -7.52 -9.92 -3.92
N ARG A 32 -6.67 -9.64 -2.92
CA ARG A 32 -7.05 -8.83 -1.77
C ARG A 32 -7.02 -7.37 -2.16
N THR A 33 -8.05 -6.66 -1.75
CA THR A 33 -8.22 -5.23 -1.97
C THR A 33 -7.58 -4.41 -0.87
N TRP A 34 -6.93 -3.33 -1.28
CA TRP A 34 -6.16 -2.42 -0.45
C TRP A 34 -6.58 -0.98 -0.75
N LEU A 35 -7.08 -0.29 0.26
CA LEU A 35 -7.47 1.11 0.18
C LEU A 35 -6.29 2.00 0.58
N PRO A 36 -5.80 2.86 -0.32
CA PRO A 36 -4.73 3.79 -0.04
C PRO A 36 -5.27 5.05 0.65
N ILE A 37 -4.62 5.45 1.72
CA ILE A 37 -4.85 6.70 2.43
C ILE A 37 -3.55 7.50 2.33
N THR A 38 -3.55 8.52 1.48
CA THR A 38 -2.40 9.41 1.27
C THR A 38 -2.24 10.34 2.46
N ILE A 39 -1.03 10.42 2.98
CA ILE A 39 -0.64 11.27 4.12
C ILE A 39 0.54 12.11 3.62
N GLU A 40 0.27 13.38 3.34
CA GLU A 40 1.30 14.34 2.96
C GLU A 40 1.99 14.87 4.22
N ILE A 41 3.30 14.62 4.35
CA ILE A 41 4.15 15.14 5.41
C ILE A 41 5.09 16.16 4.77
N GLU A 42 5.46 17.21 5.50
CA GLU A 42 6.21 18.37 4.98
C GLU A 42 7.47 18.03 4.16
N SER A 43 8.09 16.85 4.38
CA SER A 43 9.28 16.39 3.67
C SER A 43 9.10 15.10 2.86
N SER A 44 7.95 14.41 2.93
CA SER A 44 7.77 13.09 2.31
C SER A 44 6.30 12.70 2.13
N LEU A 45 6.00 11.91 1.10
CA LEU A 45 4.69 11.34 0.90
C LEU A 45 4.60 9.97 1.60
N GLN A 46 3.61 9.79 2.47
CA GLN A 46 3.29 8.50 3.06
C GLN A 46 1.95 7.99 2.53
N VAL A 47 1.80 6.67 2.44
CA VAL A 47 0.52 6.04 2.09
C VAL A 47 0.26 4.88 3.03
N LEU A 48 -0.85 4.94 3.73
CA LEU A 48 -1.37 3.82 4.50
C LEU A 48 -2.28 3.00 3.58
N LEU A 49 -1.89 1.77 3.30
CA LEU A 49 -2.69 0.78 2.61
C LEU A 49 -3.42 -0.05 3.66
N ARG A 50 -4.75 0.05 3.68
CA ARG A 50 -5.62 -0.77 4.52
C ARG A 50 -6.25 -1.87 3.69
N GLN A 51 -6.07 -3.11 4.09
CA GLN A 51 -6.77 -4.23 3.51
C GLN A 51 -8.23 -4.18 3.94
N GLU A 52 -9.14 -4.11 2.96
CA GLU A 52 -10.57 -4.12 3.17
C GLU A 52 -11.21 -4.94 2.06
N ASP A 53 -12.13 -5.86 2.37
CA ASP A 53 -12.84 -6.67 1.38
C ASP A 53 -13.95 -5.83 0.72
N VAL A 54 -13.57 -5.09 -0.32
CA VAL A 54 -14.50 -4.27 -1.09
C VAL A 54 -14.85 -4.97 -2.41
N PRO A 55 -16.12 -4.91 -2.85
CA PRO A 55 -16.49 -5.49 -4.14
C PRO A 55 -15.75 -4.75 -5.26
N LEU A 56 -14.92 -5.49 -5.99
CA LEU A 56 -14.21 -4.98 -7.16
C LEU A 56 -15.20 -4.71 -8.29
N GLY A 57 -15.31 -3.44 -8.69
CA GLY A 57 -16.02 -3.04 -9.91
C GLY A 57 -15.22 -3.33 -11.18
N ASP A 58 -15.58 -2.66 -12.27
CA ASP A 58 -14.84 -2.74 -13.52
C ASP A 58 -13.43 -2.13 -13.37
N PRO A 59 -12.38 -2.82 -13.85
CA PRO A 59 -11.02 -2.30 -13.77
C PRO A 59 -10.89 -1.03 -14.61
N VAL A 60 -10.35 0.02 -14.00
CA VAL A 60 -10.12 1.31 -14.65
C VAL A 60 -8.75 1.29 -15.32
N CYS A 61 -8.69 1.70 -16.60
CA CYS A 61 -7.40 1.80 -17.27
C CYS A 61 -6.54 2.93 -16.68
N PRO A 62 -5.21 2.77 -16.59
CA PRO A 62 -4.30 3.83 -16.16
C PRO A 62 -4.46 5.13 -16.97
N SER A 63 -4.82 5.02 -18.25
CA SER A 63 -5.08 6.16 -19.14
C SER A 63 -6.37 6.93 -18.79
N GLN A 64 -7.30 6.30 -18.09
CA GLN A 64 -8.55 6.90 -17.59
C GLN A 64 -8.41 7.41 -16.17
N LEU A 65 -7.45 6.84 -15.42
CA LEU A 65 -6.94 7.42 -14.19
C LEU A 65 -6.29 8.76 -14.56
N GLY A 66 -6.99 9.86 -14.26
CA GLY A 66 -6.43 11.19 -14.35
C GLY A 66 -5.15 11.33 -13.49
N PRO A 67 -4.56 12.53 -13.40
CA PRO A 67 -3.38 12.74 -12.55
C PRO A 67 -3.66 12.23 -11.13
N TYR A 68 -2.96 11.18 -10.74
CA TYR A 68 -3.11 10.52 -9.45
C TYR A 68 -1.77 10.58 -8.72
N LEU A 69 -1.83 10.93 -7.43
CA LEU A 69 -0.64 11.13 -6.59
C LEU A 69 0.13 9.83 -6.35
N LEU A 70 -0.54 8.68 -6.44
CA LEU A 70 0.06 7.38 -6.20
C LEU A 70 0.33 6.64 -7.50
N PRO A 71 1.36 5.79 -7.52
CA PRO A 71 1.71 5.01 -8.70
C PRO A 71 0.66 3.95 -9.04
N VAL A 72 0.59 3.62 -10.32
CA VAL A 72 -0.30 2.61 -10.88
C VAL A 72 0.04 1.20 -10.38
N MET A 73 1.32 0.95 -10.07
CA MET A 73 1.77 -0.35 -9.61
C MET A 73 2.95 -0.19 -8.64
N TRP A 74 2.95 -1.01 -7.60
CA TRP A 74 4.10 -1.26 -6.74
C TRP A 74 4.56 -2.70 -6.88
N GLN A 75 5.86 -2.90 -6.93
CA GLN A 75 6.52 -4.20 -6.96
C GLN A 75 7.47 -4.32 -5.78
N LEU A 76 7.32 -5.37 -4.99
CA LEU A 76 8.19 -5.68 -3.88
C LEU A 76 9.61 -5.87 -4.38
N TYR A 77 10.52 -5.15 -3.75
CA TYR A 77 11.93 -5.10 -4.10
C TYR A 77 12.74 -5.50 -2.86
N PRO A 78 13.92 -6.14 -3.05
CA PRO A 78 14.73 -6.59 -1.92
C PRO A 78 15.02 -5.48 -0.90
N GLY A 79 14.90 -5.82 0.37
CA GLY A 79 15.11 -4.89 1.49
C GLY A 79 13.85 -4.23 2.05
N ARG A 80 12.67 -4.88 1.96
CA ARG A 80 11.38 -4.37 2.46
C ARG A 80 11.01 -3.00 1.90
N ARG A 81 11.11 -2.87 0.58
CA ARG A 81 10.75 -1.66 -0.15
C ARG A 81 9.99 -2.06 -1.41
N TYR A 82 9.11 -1.21 -1.87
CA TYR A 82 8.45 -1.32 -3.15
C TYR A 82 9.13 -0.40 -4.16
N ARG A 83 9.22 -0.88 -5.40
CA ARG A 83 9.52 -0.07 -6.57
C ARG A 83 8.20 0.27 -7.25
N ALA A 84 7.95 1.55 -7.46
CA ALA A 84 6.76 2.02 -8.11
C ALA A 84 6.93 2.13 -9.63
N SER A 85 5.82 2.19 -10.36
CA SER A 85 5.83 2.34 -11.83
C SER A 85 6.41 3.67 -12.31
N ASP A 86 6.41 4.71 -11.48
CA ASP A 86 7.04 6.00 -11.74
C ASP A 86 8.55 6.01 -11.41
N SER A 87 9.13 4.84 -11.12
CA SER A 87 10.51 4.63 -10.66
C SER A 87 10.83 5.11 -9.25
N SER A 88 9.90 5.72 -8.53
CA SER A 88 10.06 6.00 -7.09
C SER A 88 10.24 4.72 -6.27
N PHE A 89 11.02 4.83 -5.20
CA PHE A 89 11.12 3.79 -4.17
C PHE A 89 10.26 4.14 -2.96
N TRP A 90 9.58 3.13 -2.43
CA TRP A 90 8.71 3.25 -1.27
C TRP A 90 9.17 2.28 -0.21
N ARG A 91 9.52 2.74 0.98
CA ARG A 91 9.91 1.88 2.09
C ARG A 91 8.69 1.39 2.83
N ILE A 92 8.67 0.10 3.20
CA ILE A 92 7.67 -0.43 4.12
C ILE A 92 8.05 -0.01 5.54
N VAL A 93 7.29 0.92 6.12
CA VAL A 93 7.49 1.41 7.48
C VAL A 93 7.00 0.37 8.48
N TYR A 94 5.77 -0.11 8.28
CA TYR A 94 5.21 -1.23 9.05
C TYR A 94 4.21 -2.03 8.22
N HIS A 95 4.00 -3.28 8.64
CA HIS A 95 2.97 -4.16 8.12
C HIS A 95 2.42 -4.98 9.27
N ILE A 96 1.17 -4.73 9.68
CA ILE A 96 0.55 -5.34 10.85
C ILE A 96 -0.88 -5.74 10.55
N GLU A 97 -1.32 -6.86 11.09
CA GLU A 97 -2.74 -7.24 11.12
C GLU A 97 -3.24 -7.17 12.55
N ILE A 98 -4.28 -6.36 12.79
CA ILE A 98 -4.93 -6.19 14.08
C ILE A 98 -6.41 -6.49 13.91
N GLY A 99 -6.89 -7.57 14.54
CA GLY A 99 -8.32 -7.86 14.58
C GLY A 99 -8.95 -8.24 13.25
N GLY A 100 -8.14 -8.78 12.33
CA GLY A 100 -8.56 -9.11 10.97
C GLY A 100 -8.47 -7.94 9.98
N THR A 101 -8.01 -6.77 10.42
CA THR A 101 -7.66 -5.65 9.52
C THR A 101 -6.16 -5.60 9.35
N GLU A 102 -5.70 -5.75 8.11
CA GLU A 102 -4.29 -5.67 7.73
C GLU A 102 -3.96 -4.25 7.25
N ASP A 103 -2.97 -3.63 7.87
CA ASP A 103 -2.54 -2.26 7.61
C ASP A 103 -1.04 -2.25 7.24
N MET A 104 -0.72 -1.63 6.12
CA MET A 104 0.64 -1.46 5.63
C MET A 104 0.94 0.02 5.38
N LEU A 105 1.93 0.58 6.08
CA LEU A 105 2.38 1.94 5.83
C LEU A 105 3.60 1.95 4.92
N LEU A 106 3.50 2.69 3.83
CA LEU A 106 4.60 2.96 2.91
C LEU A 106 5.01 4.42 3.00
N GLU A 107 6.31 4.67 2.88
CA GLU A 107 6.89 6.01 2.84
C GLU A 107 7.71 6.15 1.56
N GLN A 108 7.45 7.19 0.78
CA GLN A 108 8.23 7.50 -0.41
C GLN A 108 9.64 7.93 0.01
N LEU A 109 10.65 7.25 -0.54
CA LEU A 109 12.04 7.62 -0.38
C LEU A 109 12.37 8.74 -1.38
N PRO A 110 13.18 9.74 -0.99
CA PRO A 110 13.68 10.73 -1.92
C PRO A 110 14.52 10.06 -3.01
N ASP A 111 14.41 10.56 -4.24
CA ASP A 111 15.23 10.09 -5.34
C ASP A 111 16.72 10.43 -5.05
N PRO A 112 17.68 9.57 -5.37
CA PRO A 112 19.11 9.83 -5.12
C PRO A 112 19.71 10.99 -5.94
N GLU A 113 18.92 11.82 -6.61
CA GLU A 113 19.40 12.93 -7.46
C GLU A 113 19.59 14.27 -6.72
N ASP A 114 19.34 14.32 -5.40
CA ASP A 114 19.67 15.48 -4.54
C ASP A 114 20.93 15.20 -3.68
N GLU A 115 22.11 15.04 -4.31
CA GLU A 115 23.42 15.21 -3.66
C GLU A 115 24.43 15.94 -4.57
#